data_AF-X1UYK5-F1
#
_entry.id   AF-X1UYK5-F1
#
_cell.length_a   1.000
_cell.length_b   1.000
_cell.length_c   1.000
_cell.angle_alpha   90.00
_cell.angle_beta   90.00
_cell.angle_gamma   90.00
#
_symmetry.space_group_name_H-M   'P 1'
#
loop_
_entity.id
_entity.type
_entity.pdbx_description
1 polymer ?
#
loop_
_entity_poly.entity_id
_entity_poly.type
_entity_poly.pdbx_seq_one_letter_code
_entity_poly.pdbx_strand_id
1 'polypeptide(L)' 'MANSEFRVKPHGILPGNQMVEFCRDGVFVAGIHPDENGIRIVSKYI' A
#
# COMPACT_ATOMS: atom_id res chain seq x y z
N MET A 1 -19.67 4.94 10.21
CA MET A 1 -18.73 5.34 9.13
C MET A 1 -17.45 4.59 9.40
N ALA A 2 -16.91 3.87 8.41
CA ALA A 2 -15.64 3.17 8.58
C ALA A 2 -14.49 4.18 8.48
N ASN A 3 -13.55 4.15 9.42
CA ASN A 3 -12.40 5.04 9.39
C ASN A 3 -11.46 4.58 8.28
N SER A 4 -11.14 5.49 7.36
CA SER A 4 -10.26 5.23 6.23
C SER A 4 -8.98 6.03 6.40
N GLU A 5 -7.83 5.40 6.23
CA GLU A 5 -6.51 6.02 6.42
C GLU A 5 -5.52 5.57 5.35
N PHE A 6 -4.54 6.44 5.07
CA PHE A 6 -3.40 6.15 4.23
C PHE A 6 -2.12 6.17 5.08
N ARG A 7 -1.27 5.14 4.94
CA ARG A 7 -0.01 5.01 5.69
C ARG A 7 1.15 4.81 4.74
N VAL A 8 2.24 5.56 4.92
CA VAL A 8 3.49 5.31 4.16
C VAL A 8 4.29 4.23 4.88
N LYS A 9 4.70 3.20 4.13
CA LYS A 9 5.49 2.06 4.62
C LYS A 9 6.64 1.74 3.66
N PRO A 10 7.73 1.13 4.14
CA PRO A 10 8.73 0.52 3.27
C PRO A 10 8.10 -0.58 2.41
N HIS A 11 8.54 -0.70 1.16
CA HIS A 11 8.15 -1.77 0.25
C HIS A 11 8.95 -3.04 0.61
N GLY A 12 8.32 -4.01 1.29
CA GLY A 12 8.96 -5.25 1.74
C GLY A 12 9.63 -6.11 0.64
N ILE A 13 9.14 -6.05 -0.61
CA ILE A 13 9.68 -6.81 -1.76
C ILE A 13 10.76 -6.02 -2.53
N LEU A 14 10.71 -4.70 -2.50
CA LEU A 14 11.61 -3.82 -3.27
C LEU A 14 12.38 -2.97 -2.26
N PRO A 15 13.53 -3.47 -1.77
CA PRO A 15 14.31 -2.78 -0.75
C PRO A 15 14.65 -1.35 -1.18
N GLY A 16 14.47 -0.40 -0.27
CA GLY A 16 14.71 1.02 -0.52
C GLY A 16 13.52 1.77 -1.12
N ASN A 17 12.47 1.08 -1.56
CA ASN A 17 11.26 1.74 -2.07
C ASN A 17 10.23 1.95 -0.96
N GLN A 18 9.33 2.92 -1.17
CA GLN A 18 8.18 3.18 -0.31
C GLN A 18 6.87 2.77 -1.01
N MET A 19 5.85 2.49 -0.20
CA MET A 19 4.50 2.15 -0.60
C MET A 19 3.50 2.91 0.28
N VAL A 20 2.32 3.20 -0.26
CA VAL A 20 1.17 3.67 0.51
C VAL A 20 0.24 2.50 0.77
N GLU A 21 -0.04 2.21 2.03
CA GLU A 21 -1.12 1.31 2.44
C GLU A 21 -2.41 2.11 2.58
N PHE A 22 -3.48 1.61 1.97
CA PHE A 22 -4.85 1.99 2.30
C PHE A 22 -5.37 1.03 3.36
N CYS A 23 -5.77 1.58 4.51
CA CYS A 23 -6.39 0.82 5.59
C CYS A 23 -7.82 1.28 5.85
N ARG A 24 -8.68 0.33 6.22
CA ARG A 24 -10.05 0.57 6.64
C ARG A 24 -10.26 -0.06 8.00
N ASP A 25 -10.68 0.75 8.97
CA ASP A 25 -10.86 0.35 10.37
C ASP A 25 -9.58 -0.30 10.95
N GLY A 26 -8.41 0.24 10.58
CA GLY A 26 -7.09 -0.27 10.99
C GLY A 26 -6.60 -1.51 10.24
N VAL A 27 -7.43 -2.10 9.37
CA VAL A 27 -7.10 -3.30 8.58
C VAL A 27 -6.57 -2.91 7.21
N PHE A 28 -5.46 -3.53 6.78
CA PHE A 28 -4.92 -3.36 5.42
C PHE A 28 -5.91 -3.82 4.36
N VAL A 29 -6.15 -2.98 3.36
CA VAL A 29 -7.04 -3.27 2.23
C VAL A 29 -6.26 -3.33 0.92
N ALA A 30 -5.35 -2.37 0.70
CA ALA A 30 -4.56 -2.32 -0.52
C ALA A 30 -3.20 -1.62 -0.31
N GLY A 31 -2.20 -2.05 -1.06
CA GLY A 31 -0.92 -1.38 -1.21
C GLY A 31 -0.86 -0.66 -2.55
N ILE A 32 -0.30 0.54 -2.58
CA ILE A 32 -0.18 1.41 -3.74
C ILE A 32 1.29 1.81 -3.89
N HIS A 33 1.92 1.42 -4.99
CA HIS A 33 3.33 1.72 -5.24
C HIS A 33 3.59 2.05 -6.72
N PRO A 34 4.69 2.76 -7.03
CA PRO A 34 5.15 2.94 -8.39
C PRO A 34 5.51 1.60 -9.03
N ASP A 35 5.20 1.47 -10.32
CA ASP A 35 5.54 0.33 -11.15
C ASP A 35 6.05 0.84 -12.51
N GLU A 36 6.71 -0.02 -13.29
CA GLU A 36 7.29 0.36 -14.59
C GLU A 36 6.28 1.01 -15.55
N ASN A 37 4.99 0.66 -15.42
CA ASN A 37 3.89 1.14 -16.25
C ASN A 37 3.01 2.21 -15.55
N GLY A 38 3.45 2.74 -14.40
CA GLY A 38 2.73 3.78 -13.66
C GLY A 38 2.53 3.45 -12.18
N ILE A 39 1.27 3.24 -11.77
CA ILE A 39 0.92 2.93 -10.38
C ILE A 39 0.28 1.54 -10.33
N ARG A 40 0.76 0.72 -9.41
CA ARG A 40 0.19 -0.60 -9.13
C ARG A 40 -0.56 -0.58 -7.81
N ILE A 41 -1.75 -1.20 -7.81
CA ILE A 41 -2.59 -1.38 -6.62
C ILE A 41 -2.74 -2.89 -6.38
N VAL A 42 -2.39 -3.35 -5.18
CA VAL A 42 -2.42 -4.78 -4.81
C VAL A 42 -3.23 -4.98 -3.53
N SER A 43 -4.14 -5.96 -3.51
CA SER A 43 -4.92 -6.31 -2.31
C SER A 43 -4.25 -7.37 -1.42
N LYS A 44 -3.14 -7.96 -1.89
CA LYS A 44 -2.25 -8.82 -1.11
C LYS A 44 -0.81 -8.43 -1.41
N TYR A 45 -0.08 -8.15 -0.34
CA TYR A 45 1.36 -7.95 -0.37
C TYR A 45 2.00 -9.20 0.26
N ILE A 46 2.77 -9.95 -0.51
CA ILE A 46 3.55 -11.12 -0.04
C ILE A 46 5.01 -10.70 -0.02
#